data_AF-A0A538BKU1-F1
#
_entry.id   AF-A0A538BKU1-F1
#
_cell.length_a   1.000
_cell.length_b   1.000
_cell.length_c   1.000
_cell.angle_alpha   90.00
_cell.angle_beta   90.00
_cell.angle_gamma   90.00
#
_symmetry.space_group_name_H-M   'P 1'
#
loop_
_entity.id
_entity.type
_entity.pdbx_description
1 polymer ?
#
loop_
_entity_poly.entity_id
_entity_poly.type
_entity_poly.pdbx_seq_one_letter_code
_entity_poly.pdbx_strand_id
1 'polypeptide(L)'
;VDYVVVTEPIPDKLEEIGWTSQVGIADAREWLYYLRPTDDGRIAIGGGTGAVVYGGRASGRAVTHDRRVAEVAARGLLRMFPQLEGTRFTHAWGGPIDQTPAFVPFYRTLEPGTIHAGLGYSGHGLSQAYVGGKILASTVLGAEDEWISLSVNRPETMKAPPEPFRWPAVKVIASALERGDAREEAGKRRGVVNELLGSGAIGLRERYVTKRQ
;
A
#
# COMPACT_ATOMS: atom_id res chain seq x y z
N VAL A 1 6.11 -2.67 5.71
CA VAL A 1 7.17 -1.80 5.18
C VAL A 1 7.16 -1.95 3.70
N ASP A 2 7.18 -0.83 2.99
CA ASP A 2 7.24 -0.78 1.53
C ASP A 2 8.50 -0.03 1.08
N TYR A 3 8.97 -0.31 -0.13
CA TYR A 3 10.14 0.33 -0.73
C TYR A 3 9.83 0.85 -2.12
N VAL A 4 10.50 1.95 -2.43
CA VAL A 4 10.63 2.48 -3.78
C VAL A 4 12.09 2.42 -4.19
N VAL A 5 12.32 2.03 -5.45
CA VAL A 5 13.61 2.12 -6.12
C VAL A 5 13.49 2.98 -7.38
N VAL A 6 14.57 3.63 -7.76
CA VAL A 6 14.61 4.51 -8.94
C VAL A 6 15.78 4.14 -9.83
N THR A 7 15.52 4.04 -11.12
CA THR A 7 16.55 3.77 -12.13
C THR A 7 17.53 4.95 -12.27
N GLU A 8 18.63 4.73 -12.97
CA GLU A 8 19.33 5.81 -13.66
C GLU A 8 18.44 6.45 -14.75
N PRO A 9 18.78 7.65 -15.27
CA PRO A 9 18.10 8.22 -16.43
C PRO A 9 18.24 7.28 -17.63
N ILE A 10 17.12 6.94 -18.24
CA ILE A 10 16.99 6.03 -19.39
C ILE A 10 16.02 6.58 -20.44
N PRO A 11 16.14 7.86 -20.87
CA PRO A 11 15.19 8.48 -21.81
C PRO A 11 15.05 7.68 -23.11
N ASP A 12 16.15 7.20 -23.67
CA ASP A 12 16.14 6.42 -24.91
C ASP A 12 15.37 5.10 -24.76
N LYS A 13 15.52 4.42 -23.61
CA LYS A 13 14.78 3.18 -23.34
C LYS A 13 13.30 3.44 -23.07
N LEU A 14 12.96 4.57 -22.43
CA LEU A 14 11.56 4.97 -22.23
C LEU A 14 10.86 5.21 -23.58
N GLU A 15 11.56 5.84 -24.53
CA GLU A 15 11.08 6.01 -25.89
C GLU A 15 10.93 4.66 -26.61
N GLU A 16 11.92 3.77 -26.49
CA GLU A 16 11.90 2.42 -27.09
C GLU A 16 10.70 1.57 -26.62
N ILE A 17 10.38 1.59 -25.32
CA ILE A 17 9.22 0.87 -24.78
C ILE A 17 7.90 1.61 -24.99
N GLY A 18 7.91 2.80 -25.61
CA GLY A 18 6.74 3.61 -25.90
C GLY A 18 6.13 4.32 -24.67
N TRP A 19 6.85 4.41 -23.56
CA TRP A 19 6.39 5.10 -22.36
C TRP A 19 6.71 6.60 -22.41
N THR A 20 6.01 7.31 -23.28
CA THR A 20 6.26 8.73 -23.59
C THR A 20 5.42 9.71 -22.77
N SER A 21 4.48 9.22 -21.96
CA SER A 21 3.64 10.04 -21.09
C SER A 21 4.08 9.98 -19.63
N GLN A 22 3.74 11.00 -18.85
CA GLN A 22 3.98 11.03 -17.39
C GLN A 22 2.95 10.22 -16.57
N VAL A 23 2.17 9.37 -17.24
CA VAL A 23 1.15 8.54 -16.60
C VAL A 23 1.82 7.39 -15.85
N GLY A 24 1.44 7.21 -14.59
CA GLY A 24 1.86 6.08 -13.78
C GLY A 24 1.06 4.83 -14.11
N ILE A 25 1.68 3.68 -13.89
CA ILE A 25 1.07 2.35 -14.05
C ILE A 25 0.99 1.71 -12.67
N ALA A 26 -0.10 1.00 -12.42
CA ALA A 26 -0.22 0.07 -11.31
C ALA A 26 -0.76 -1.25 -11.83
N ASP A 27 -0.26 -2.38 -11.33
CA ASP A 27 -0.81 -3.69 -11.67
C ASP A 27 -1.98 -4.09 -10.75
N ALA A 28 -2.56 -5.26 -11.01
CA ALA A 28 -3.75 -5.76 -10.32
C ALA A 28 -3.44 -6.87 -9.29
N ARG A 29 -2.19 -6.95 -8.81
CA ARG A 29 -1.79 -7.91 -7.77
C ARG A 29 -2.28 -7.44 -6.40
N GLU A 30 -2.29 -8.33 -5.41
CA GLU A 30 -2.54 -7.92 -4.01
C GLU A 30 -1.38 -7.11 -3.47
N TRP A 31 -0.16 -7.62 -3.69
CA TRP A 31 1.06 -6.85 -3.52
C TRP A 31 1.38 -6.16 -4.84
N LEU A 32 0.60 -5.12 -5.14
CA LEU A 32 0.70 -4.40 -6.39
C LEU A 32 2.08 -3.76 -6.58
N TYR A 33 2.53 -3.71 -7.83
CA TYR A 33 3.59 -2.81 -8.25
C TYR A 33 2.96 -1.50 -8.71
N TYR A 34 3.53 -0.39 -8.27
CA TYR A 34 3.19 0.95 -8.77
C TYR A 34 4.46 1.59 -9.30
N LEU A 35 4.37 2.21 -10.47
CA LEU A 35 5.52 2.75 -11.16
C LEU A 35 5.15 3.99 -11.96
N ARG A 36 6.10 4.91 -12.07
CA ARG A 36 5.90 6.18 -12.78
C ARG A 36 7.23 6.66 -13.36
N PRO A 37 7.22 7.23 -14.57
CA PRO A 37 8.36 7.99 -15.06
C PRO A 37 8.54 9.28 -14.25
N THR A 38 9.74 9.82 -14.35
CA THR A 38 10.13 11.11 -13.78
C THR A 38 10.45 12.08 -14.92
N ASP A 39 10.43 13.38 -14.62
CA ASP A 39 10.68 14.41 -15.62
C ASP A 39 12.11 14.34 -16.20
N ASP A 40 13.06 13.75 -15.47
CA ASP A 40 14.44 13.54 -15.91
C ASP A 40 14.70 12.15 -16.52
N GLY A 41 13.64 11.45 -16.95
CA GLY A 41 13.75 10.22 -17.74
C GLY A 41 14.10 8.97 -16.95
N ARG A 42 13.81 8.91 -15.65
CA ARG A 42 13.94 7.69 -14.81
C ARG A 42 12.60 7.04 -14.59
N ILE A 43 12.60 5.80 -14.12
CA ILE A 43 11.41 5.12 -13.58
C ILE A 43 11.57 4.96 -12.07
N ALA A 44 10.59 5.45 -11.33
CA ALA A 44 10.37 5.09 -9.93
C ALA A 44 9.39 3.91 -9.86
N ILE A 45 9.71 2.89 -9.08
CA ILE A 45 8.85 1.71 -8.85
C ILE A 45 8.86 1.32 -7.38
N GLY A 46 7.70 0.99 -6.84
CA GLY A 46 7.56 0.41 -5.51
C GLY A 46 6.54 -0.71 -5.43
N GLY A 47 6.40 -1.29 -4.24
CA GLY A 47 5.50 -2.41 -3.98
C GLY A 47 6.07 -3.78 -4.33
N GLY A 48 5.18 -4.73 -4.63
CA GLY A 48 5.53 -6.11 -4.97
C GLY A 48 5.75 -7.06 -3.79
N THR A 49 5.95 -6.54 -2.58
CA THR A 49 6.04 -7.31 -1.31
C THR A 49 5.90 -6.35 -0.13
N GLY A 50 5.77 -6.88 1.09
CA GLY A 50 5.81 -6.08 2.30
C GLY A 50 6.53 -6.78 3.44
N ALA A 51 7.45 -6.09 4.12
CA ALA A 51 8.05 -6.62 5.34
C ALA A 51 7.17 -6.32 6.57
N VAL A 52 6.95 -7.35 7.40
CA VAL A 52 6.16 -7.28 8.64
C VAL A 52 7.09 -7.25 9.84
N VAL A 53 7.08 -6.13 10.56
CA VAL A 53 7.94 -5.90 11.73
C VAL A 53 7.20 -6.28 13.01
N TYR A 54 7.84 -7.10 13.86
CA TYR A 54 7.28 -7.52 15.15
C TYR A 54 7.00 -6.32 16.06
N GLY A 55 5.84 -6.35 16.73
CA GLY A 55 5.43 -5.29 17.66
C GLY A 55 5.03 -3.99 17.00
N GLY A 56 4.89 -3.94 15.67
CA GLY A 56 4.51 -2.71 14.96
C GLY A 56 5.55 -1.59 15.08
N ARG A 57 6.82 -1.94 15.27
CA ARG A 57 7.90 -0.94 15.33
C ARG A 57 7.99 -0.23 13.97
N ALA A 58 7.70 1.06 13.98
CA ALA A 58 7.71 1.92 12.79
C ALA A 58 9.08 2.57 12.54
N SER A 59 10.09 2.30 13.37
CA SER A 59 11.42 2.90 13.27
C SER A 59 12.54 1.85 13.30
N GLY A 60 13.73 2.27 12.86
CA GLY A 60 14.95 1.48 12.88
C GLY A 60 15.33 0.85 11.54
N ARG A 61 16.46 0.15 11.52
CA ARG A 61 17.05 -0.41 10.30
C ARG A 61 16.15 -1.43 9.61
N ALA A 62 15.36 -2.20 10.36
CA ALA A 62 14.42 -3.17 9.81
C ALA A 62 13.31 -2.55 8.95
N VAL A 63 13.06 -1.24 9.08
CA VAL A 63 12.05 -0.50 8.31
C VAL A 63 12.67 0.31 7.17
N THR A 64 13.95 0.65 7.27
CA THR A 64 14.62 1.65 6.41
C THR A 64 15.77 1.09 5.58
N HIS A 65 16.31 -0.09 5.91
CA HIS A 65 17.46 -0.70 5.23
C HIS A 65 17.25 -2.15 4.77
N ASP A 66 16.02 -2.61 4.57
CA ASP A 66 15.71 -3.92 4.00
C ASP A 66 15.95 -3.94 2.47
N ARG A 67 17.18 -4.28 2.09
CA ARG A 67 17.58 -4.40 0.67
C ARG A 67 16.78 -5.44 -0.11
N ARG A 68 16.27 -6.48 0.57
CA ARG A 68 15.52 -7.55 -0.11
C ARG A 68 14.22 -7.01 -0.71
N VAL A 69 13.53 -6.12 0.01
CA VAL A 69 12.27 -5.51 -0.47
C VAL A 69 12.55 -4.60 -1.66
N ALA A 70 13.61 -3.80 -1.61
CA ALA A 70 14.06 -2.97 -2.74
C ALA A 70 14.39 -3.81 -3.99
N GLU A 71 15.04 -4.96 -3.82
CA GLU A 71 15.32 -5.87 -4.93
C GLU A 71 14.06 -6.51 -5.52
N VAL A 72 13.00 -6.72 -4.73
CA VAL A 72 11.72 -7.21 -5.27
C VAL A 72 11.12 -6.17 -6.21
N ALA A 73 11.09 -4.89 -5.82
CA ALA A 73 10.66 -3.79 -6.67
C ALA A 73 11.48 -3.72 -7.97
N ALA A 74 12.81 -3.79 -7.86
CA ALA A 74 13.71 -3.78 -9.02
C ALA A 74 13.45 -4.95 -9.99
N ARG A 75 13.33 -6.19 -9.47
CA ARG A 75 12.99 -7.36 -10.28
C ARG A 75 11.61 -7.25 -10.90
N GLY A 76 10.65 -6.66 -10.20
CA GLY A 76 9.31 -6.40 -10.72
C GLY A 76 9.33 -5.54 -11.98
N LEU A 77 10.14 -4.48 -12.00
CA LEU A 77 10.31 -3.62 -13.18
C LEU A 77 10.86 -4.40 -14.36
N LEU A 78 11.98 -5.10 -14.16
CA LEU A 78 12.65 -5.85 -15.23
C LEU A 78 11.78 -7.00 -15.76
N ARG A 79 10.93 -7.58 -14.92
CA ARG A 79 9.95 -8.56 -15.37
C ARG A 79 8.87 -7.92 -16.24
N MET A 80 8.32 -6.77 -15.84
CA MET A 80 7.27 -6.09 -16.60
C MET A 80 7.80 -5.52 -17.91
N PHE A 81 9.05 -5.06 -17.91
CA PHE A 81 9.74 -4.48 -19.07
C PHE A 81 11.11 -5.14 -19.23
N PRO A 82 11.19 -6.35 -19.82
CA PRO A 82 12.46 -7.05 -20.07
C PRO A 82 13.45 -6.24 -20.90
N GLN A 83 12.97 -5.32 -21.74
CA GLN A 83 13.78 -4.38 -22.52
C GLN A 83 14.65 -3.46 -21.63
N LEU A 84 14.26 -3.29 -20.35
CA LEU A 84 15.00 -2.48 -19.39
C LEU A 84 16.14 -3.24 -18.70
N GLU A 85 16.42 -4.49 -19.08
CA GLU A 85 17.58 -5.22 -18.57
C GLU A 85 18.89 -4.42 -18.71
N GLY A 86 19.80 -4.63 -17.75
CA GLY A 86 21.06 -3.89 -17.64
C GLY A 86 20.93 -2.47 -17.06
N THR A 87 19.72 -1.96 -16.84
CA THR A 87 19.49 -0.66 -16.18
C THR A 87 19.90 -0.71 -14.71
N ARG A 88 20.66 0.28 -14.25
CA ARG A 88 21.05 0.41 -12.84
C ARG A 88 19.97 1.10 -12.03
N PHE A 89 19.84 0.69 -10.77
CA PHE A 89 19.04 1.39 -9.76
C PHE A 89 19.96 2.28 -8.92
N THR A 90 19.68 3.58 -8.91
CA THR A 90 20.54 4.60 -8.30
C THR A 90 20.07 5.02 -6.92
N HIS A 91 18.77 4.88 -6.64
CA HIS A 91 18.17 5.26 -5.36
C HIS A 91 17.26 4.14 -4.86
N ALA A 92 17.20 4.02 -3.53
CA ALA A 92 16.25 3.17 -2.83
C ALA A 92 15.89 3.81 -1.50
N TRP A 93 14.61 3.87 -1.17
CA TRP A 93 14.14 4.24 0.16
C TRP A 93 12.94 3.39 0.53
N GLY A 94 12.73 3.21 1.83
CA GLY A 94 11.61 2.47 2.36
C GLY A 94 11.07 3.10 3.62
N GLY A 95 9.82 2.76 3.93
CA GLY A 95 9.10 3.34 5.05
C GLY A 95 8.07 2.40 5.64
N PRO A 96 7.67 2.66 6.89
CA PRO A 96 6.55 1.95 7.49
C PRO A 96 5.27 2.35 6.76
N ILE A 97 4.41 1.37 6.56
CA ILE A 97 3.02 1.59 6.18
C ILE A 97 2.17 1.12 7.34
N ASP A 98 1.12 1.87 7.65
CA ASP A 98 0.06 1.33 8.48
C ASP A 98 -0.83 0.41 7.64
N GLN A 99 -1.63 -0.42 8.29
CA GLN A 99 -2.62 -1.27 7.64
C GLN A 99 -3.75 -1.51 8.60
N THR A 100 -4.98 -1.28 8.13
CA THR A 100 -6.20 -1.59 8.88
C THR A 100 -6.84 -2.85 8.33
N PRO A 101 -7.59 -3.61 9.15
CA PRO A 101 -8.32 -4.79 8.68
C PRO A 101 -9.31 -4.49 7.54
N ALA A 102 -9.82 -3.25 7.46
CA ALA A 102 -10.78 -2.82 6.45
C ALA A 102 -10.13 -2.21 5.20
N PHE A 103 -8.80 -2.02 5.19
CA PHE A 103 -8.04 -1.39 4.09
C PHE A 103 -8.56 -0.01 3.66
N VAL A 104 -9.17 0.72 4.60
CA VAL A 104 -9.66 2.08 4.41
C VAL A 104 -9.27 2.93 5.62
N PRO A 105 -9.09 4.25 5.44
CA PRO A 105 -8.74 5.13 6.53
C PRO A 105 -9.92 5.28 7.49
N PHE A 106 -9.60 5.71 8.70
CA PHE A 106 -10.56 6.05 9.74
C PHE A 106 -10.17 7.38 10.38
N TYR A 107 -11.17 8.05 10.93
CA TYR A 107 -11.02 9.38 11.51
C TYR A 107 -11.56 9.36 12.94
N ARG A 108 -10.83 9.98 13.85
CA ARG A 108 -11.24 10.05 15.25
C ARG A 108 -10.78 11.33 15.92
N THR A 109 -11.56 11.73 16.90
CA THR A 109 -11.14 12.70 17.91
C THR A 109 -10.61 11.94 19.11
N LEU A 110 -9.47 12.36 19.65
CA LEU A 110 -8.89 11.83 20.88
C LEU A 110 -9.41 12.64 22.06
N GLU A 111 -9.68 11.97 23.18
CA GLU A 111 -9.97 12.63 24.45
C GLU A 111 -8.79 13.52 24.86
N PRO A 112 -9.02 14.77 25.32
CA PRO A 112 -10.30 15.36 25.75
C PRO A 112 -11.06 16.15 24.65
N GLY A 113 -10.79 15.93 23.37
CA GLY A 113 -11.55 16.54 22.26
C GLY A 113 -10.75 17.48 21.35
N THR A 114 -9.48 17.74 21.65
CA THR A 114 -8.67 18.77 20.97
C THR A 114 -7.75 18.24 19.87
N ILE A 115 -7.63 16.91 19.75
CA ILE A 115 -6.76 16.27 18.76
C ILE A 115 -7.63 15.43 17.83
N HIS A 116 -7.60 15.78 16.54
CA HIS A 116 -8.26 15.02 15.47
C HIS A 116 -7.21 14.29 14.64
N ALA A 117 -7.41 13.00 14.41
CA ALA A 117 -6.46 12.15 13.70
C ALA A 117 -7.17 11.39 12.58
N GLY A 118 -6.57 11.43 11.39
CA GLY A 118 -6.84 10.50 10.29
C GLY A 118 -5.73 9.47 10.25
N LEU A 119 -6.08 8.18 10.32
CA LEU A 119 -5.15 7.07 10.41
C LEU A 119 -5.63 5.92 9.53
N GLY A 120 -4.80 4.90 9.33
CA GLY A 120 -5.22 3.66 8.71
C GLY A 120 -5.25 3.70 7.19
N TYR A 121 -4.47 4.58 6.57
CA TYR A 121 -4.46 4.79 5.13
C TYR A 121 -3.97 3.57 4.34
N SER A 122 -3.39 2.57 5.00
CA SER A 122 -3.20 1.22 4.44
C SER A 122 -2.38 1.25 3.14
N GLY A 123 -1.38 2.13 3.06
CA GLY A 123 -0.55 2.33 1.86
C GLY A 123 -1.15 3.24 0.77
N HIS A 124 -2.37 3.75 0.95
CA HIS A 124 -3.10 4.57 -0.03
C HIS A 124 -3.20 6.05 0.39
N GLY A 125 -2.30 6.48 1.28
CA GLY A 125 -2.38 7.80 1.91
C GLY A 125 -2.30 8.97 0.92
N LEU A 126 -1.50 8.85 -0.14
CA LEU A 126 -1.31 9.96 -1.08
C LEU A 126 -2.61 10.36 -1.80
N SER A 127 -3.39 9.39 -2.28
CA SER A 127 -4.65 9.65 -2.96
C SER A 127 -5.78 10.00 -1.99
N GLN A 128 -5.79 9.42 -0.80
CA GLN A 128 -6.86 9.59 0.18
C GLN A 128 -6.65 10.81 1.10
N ALA A 129 -5.43 11.35 1.21
CA ALA A 129 -5.11 12.46 2.09
C ALA A 129 -5.92 13.72 1.76
N TYR A 130 -6.29 13.95 0.49
CA TYR A 130 -7.15 15.08 0.12
C TYR A 130 -8.50 15.00 0.84
N VAL A 131 -9.19 13.86 0.72
CA VAL A 131 -10.48 13.62 1.38
C VAL A 131 -10.31 13.65 2.91
N GLY A 132 -9.25 13.03 3.41
CA GLY A 132 -8.96 13.04 4.84
C GLY A 132 -8.72 14.44 5.41
N GLY A 133 -8.02 15.29 4.68
CA GLY A 133 -7.80 16.68 5.05
C GLY A 133 -9.11 17.47 5.10
N LYS A 134 -10.02 17.24 4.14
CA LYS A 134 -11.36 17.86 4.14
C LYS A 134 -12.21 17.40 5.33
N ILE A 135 -12.21 16.10 5.64
CA ILE A 135 -12.92 15.54 6.80
C ILE A 135 -12.38 16.17 8.09
N LEU A 136 -11.06 16.20 8.28
CA LEU A 136 -10.44 16.74 9.49
C LEU A 136 -10.67 18.25 9.63
N ALA A 137 -10.57 19.02 8.54
CA ALA A 137 -10.88 20.45 8.56
C ALA A 137 -12.33 20.71 8.96
N SER A 138 -13.28 19.97 8.38
CA SER A 138 -14.71 20.08 8.70
C SER A 138 -14.99 19.70 10.15
N THR A 139 -14.26 18.70 10.68
CA THR A 139 -14.34 18.28 12.08
C THR A 139 -13.88 19.39 13.02
N VAL A 140 -12.75 20.03 12.71
CA VAL A 140 -12.20 21.15 13.50
C VAL A 140 -13.13 22.35 13.50
N LEU A 141 -13.77 22.63 12.36
CA LEU A 141 -14.69 23.76 12.19
C LEU A 141 -16.10 23.49 12.74
N GLY A 142 -16.41 22.25 13.12
CA GLY A 142 -17.78 21.86 13.51
C GLY A 142 -18.78 22.01 12.36
N ALA A 143 -18.33 21.86 11.11
CA ALA A 143 -19.18 22.01 9.93
C ALA A 143 -20.08 20.78 9.72
N GLU A 144 -21.32 21.00 9.28
CA GLU A 144 -22.23 19.94 8.84
C GLU A 144 -22.30 19.94 7.30
N ASP A 145 -21.34 19.25 6.67
CA ASP A 145 -21.21 19.22 5.21
C ASP A 145 -21.06 17.80 4.64
N GLU A 146 -20.87 17.73 3.32
CA GLU A 146 -20.73 16.47 2.60
C GLU A 146 -19.56 15.63 3.12
N TRP A 147 -18.47 16.24 3.60
CA TRP A 147 -17.27 15.52 4.05
C TRP A 147 -17.54 14.77 5.34
N ILE A 148 -18.24 15.39 6.29
CA ILE A 148 -18.62 14.73 7.55
C ILE A 148 -19.61 13.59 7.31
N SER A 149 -20.45 13.71 6.29
CA SER A 149 -21.45 12.70 5.93
C SER A 149 -20.85 11.44 5.30
N LEU A 150 -19.60 11.49 4.80
CA LEU A 150 -18.96 10.38 4.12
C LEU A 150 -18.88 9.14 5.00
N SER A 151 -19.18 7.98 4.40
CA SER A 151 -19.07 6.68 5.06
C SER A 151 -17.67 6.39 5.59
N VAL A 152 -16.60 7.00 5.08
CA VAL A 152 -15.24 6.78 5.59
C VAL A 152 -14.96 7.57 6.89
N ASN A 153 -15.75 8.61 7.19
CA ASN A 153 -15.63 9.40 8.40
C ASN A 153 -16.20 8.66 9.63
N ARG A 154 -15.46 7.67 10.11
CA ARG A 154 -15.81 6.88 11.30
C ARG A 154 -14.56 6.43 12.04
N PRO A 155 -14.64 6.13 13.35
CA PRO A 155 -13.53 5.54 14.07
C PRO A 155 -13.24 4.10 13.60
N GLU A 156 -12.03 3.62 13.86
CA GLU A 156 -11.69 2.22 13.58
C GLU A 156 -12.56 1.28 14.43
N THR A 157 -13.29 0.38 13.77
CA THR A 157 -14.21 -0.55 14.42
C THR A 157 -13.59 -1.93 14.65
N MET A 158 -12.41 -2.20 14.11
CA MET A 158 -11.77 -3.52 14.16
C MET A 158 -10.42 -3.44 14.84
N LYS A 159 -10.24 -4.21 15.91
CA LYS A 159 -8.97 -4.30 16.63
C LYS A 159 -8.21 -5.51 16.16
N ALA A 160 -6.94 -5.33 15.80
CA ALA A 160 -6.03 -6.43 15.58
C ALA A 160 -5.84 -7.24 16.88
N PRO A 161 -5.59 -8.56 16.80
CA PRO A 161 -5.24 -9.35 17.98
C PRO A 161 -3.98 -8.77 18.66
N PRO A 162 -3.78 -8.99 19.98
CA PRO A 162 -2.57 -8.55 20.65
C PRO A 162 -1.34 -9.36 20.22
N GLU A 163 -0.15 -8.82 20.49
CA GLU A 163 1.10 -9.61 20.40
C GLU A 163 1.14 -10.66 21.52
N PRO A 164 1.75 -11.84 21.28
CA PRO A 164 2.54 -12.22 20.10
C PRO A 164 1.73 -12.87 18.97
N PHE A 165 0.39 -12.92 19.05
CA PHE A 165 -0.44 -13.64 18.08
C PHE A 165 -0.62 -12.88 16.75
N ARG A 166 -0.56 -11.55 16.81
CA ARG A 166 -0.71 -10.68 15.64
C ARG A 166 0.39 -10.90 14.61
N TRP A 167 1.65 -10.84 15.02
CA TRP A 167 2.77 -10.96 14.09
C TRP A 167 2.77 -12.25 13.24
N PRO A 168 2.62 -13.46 13.81
CA PRO A 168 2.58 -14.69 13.02
C PRO A 168 1.34 -14.72 12.12
N ALA A 169 0.19 -14.24 12.59
CA ALA A 169 -1.02 -14.16 11.76
C ALA A 169 -0.81 -13.25 10.54
N VAL A 170 -0.27 -12.04 10.72
CA VAL A 170 0.03 -11.11 9.63
C VAL A 170 1.07 -11.70 8.67
N LYS A 171 2.11 -12.39 9.18
CA LYS A 171 3.08 -13.08 8.32
C LYS A 171 2.48 -14.20 7.48
N VAL A 172 1.55 -14.98 8.04
CA VAL A 172 0.86 -16.05 7.31
C VAL A 172 0.02 -15.45 6.20
N ILE A 173 -0.74 -14.39 6.49
CA ILE A 173 -1.57 -13.68 5.51
C ILE A 173 -0.69 -13.09 4.40
N ALA A 174 0.35 -12.32 4.74
CA ALA A 174 1.28 -11.73 3.78
C ALA A 174 1.91 -12.80 2.86
N SER A 175 2.41 -13.89 3.44
CA SER A 175 3.01 -15.01 2.68
C SER A 175 1.99 -15.76 1.83
N ALA A 176 0.72 -15.79 2.22
CA ALA A 176 -0.34 -16.39 1.42
C ALA A 176 -0.62 -15.53 0.18
N LEU A 177 -0.80 -14.22 0.37
CA LEU A 177 -1.00 -13.25 -0.70
C LEU A 177 0.16 -13.26 -1.71
N GLU A 178 1.42 -13.20 -1.25
CA GLU A 178 2.60 -13.29 -2.13
C GLU A 178 2.63 -14.58 -2.96
N ARG A 179 2.30 -15.73 -2.33
CA ARG A 179 2.20 -17.01 -3.05
C ARG A 179 1.03 -17.06 -4.01
N GLY A 180 -0.04 -16.31 -3.74
CA GLY A 180 -1.19 -16.15 -4.62
C GLY A 180 -0.77 -15.42 -5.89
N ASP A 181 -0.15 -14.27 -5.71
CA ASP A 181 0.30 -13.45 -6.83
C ASP A 181 1.35 -14.20 -7.67
N ALA A 182 2.30 -14.90 -7.04
CA ALA A 182 3.29 -15.72 -7.76
C ALA A 182 2.66 -16.90 -8.53
N ARG A 183 1.51 -17.41 -8.08
CA ARG A 183 0.78 -18.47 -8.79
C ARG A 183 0.03 -17.92 -9.99
N GLU A 184 -0.69 -16.81 -9.83
CA GLU A 184 -1.39 -16.17 -10.93
C GLU A 184 -0.42 -15.72 -12.02
N GLU A 185 0.72 -15.18 -11.62
CA GLU A 185 1.82 -14.83 -12.50
C GLU A 185 2.36 -16.03 -13.30
N ALA A 186 2.34 -17.24 -12.71
CA ALA A 186 2.70 -18.47 -13.40
C ALA A 186 1.54 -19.10 -14.20
N GLY A 187 0.44 -18.38 -14.42
CA GLY A 187 -0.76 -18.87 -15.11
C GLY A 187 -1.55 -19.92 -14.32
N LYS A 188 -1.33 -20.03 -13.01
CA LYS A 188 -1.98 -21.02 -12.14
C LYS A 188 -3.06 -20.35 -11.29
N ARG A 189 -4.13 -21.09 -11.00
CA ARG A 189 -5.17 -20.63 -10.07
C ARG A 189 -4.58 -20.35 -8.68
N ARG A 190 -5.10 -19.32 -8.01
CA ARG A 190 -4.78 -19.01 -6.60
C ARG A 190 -5.09 -20.23 -5.73
N GLY A 191 -4.26 -20.47 -4.72
CA GLY A 191 -4.53 -21.54 -3.75
C GLY A 191 -5.77 -21.23 -2.92
N VAL A 192 -6.45 -22.28 -2.43
CA VAL A 192 -7.70 -22.19 -1.63
C VAL A 192 -7.57 -21.25 -0.41
N VAL A 193 -6.38 -21.20 0.21
CA VAL A 193 -6.10 -20.28 1.32
C VAL A 193 -6.23 -18.81 0.90
N ASN A 194 -5.84 -18.47 -0.32
CA ASN A 194 -5.92 -17.11 -0.84
C ASN A 194 -7.35 -16.73 -1.21
N GLU A 195 -8.12 -17.67 -1.74
CA GLU A 195 -9.55 -17.47 -2.02
C GLU A 195 -10.33 -17.21 -0.72
N LEU A 196 -10.01 -17.95 0.35
CA LEU A 196 -10.62 -17.75 1.68
C LEU A 196 -10.22 -16.41 2.30
N LEU A 197 -8.94 -16.01 2.19
CA LEU A 197 -8.47 -14.71 2.71
C LEU A 197 -9.03 -13.53 1.92
N GLY A 198 -9.05 -13.62 0.59
CA GLY A 198 -9.63 -12.59 -0.29
C GLY A 198 -11.13 -12.41 -0.05
N SER A 199 -11.88 -13.52 0.06
CA SER A 199 -13.32 -13.48 0.41
C SER A 199 -13.55 -12.88 1.81
N GLY A 200 -12.66 -13.17 2.76
CA GLY A 200 -12.68 -12.59 4.11
C GLY A 200 -12.47 -11.08 4.09
N ALA A 201 -11.46 -10.60 3.35
CA ALA A 201 -11.15 -9.17 3.21
C ALA A 201 -12.27 -8.40 2.51
N ILE A 202 -12.84 -8.95 1.43
CA ILE A 202 -14.01 -8.36 0.74
C ILE A 202 -15.21 -8.29 1.67
N GLY A 203 -15.55 -9.38 2.37
CA GLY A 203 -16.65 -9.38 3.34
C GLY A 203 -16.41 -8.48 4.55
N LEU A 204 -15.15 -8.23 4.95
CA LEU A 204 -14.78 -7.25 5.97
C LEU A 204 -14.99 -5.81 5.46
N ARG A 205 -14.57 -5.53 4.22
CA ARG A 205 -14.74 -4.23 3.56
C ARG A 205 -16.21 -3.89 3.34
N GLU A 206 -17.01 -4.83 2.84
CA GLU A 206 -18.45 -4.66 2.66
C GLU A 206 -19.13 -4.36 3.99
N ARG A 207 -18.86 -5.15 5.04
CA ARG A 207 -19.40 -4.90 6.40
C ARG A 207 -18.95 -3.57 6.98
N TYR A 208 -17.72 -3.14 6.67
CA TYR A 208 -17.22 -1.83 7.08
C TYR A 208 -17.98 -0.72 6.35
N VAL A 209 -18.21 -0.82 5.05
CA VAL A 209 -18.90 0.23 4.27
C VAL A 209 -20.41 0.27 4.55
N THR A 210 -21.08 -0.88 4.66
CA THR A 210 -22.56 -1.00 4.69
C THR A 210 -23.24 -0.81 6.05
N LYS A 211 -22.53 -0.87 7.18
CA LYS A 211 -23.12 -0.73 8.54
C LYS A 211 -23.59 0.70 8.90
N ARG A 212 -24.18 1.44 7.96
CA ARG A 212 -24.78 2.77 8.18
C ARG A 212 -26.21 2.91 7.61
N GLN A 213 -26.88 1.80 7.33
CA GLN A 213 -28.35 1.79 7.15
C GLN A 213 -29.01 1.16 8.36
#